data_AF-A0AAN7P0T8-F1
#
_entry.id   AF-A0AAN7P0T8-F1
#
_cell.length_a   1.000
_cell.length_b   1.000
_cell.length_c   1.000
_cell.angle_alpha   90.00
_cell.angle_beta   90.00
_cell.angle_gamma   90.00
#
_symmetry.space_group_name_H-M   'P 1'
#
loop_
_entity.id
_entity.type
_entity.pdbx_description
1 polymer ?
#
loop_
_entity_poly.entity_id
_entity_poly.type
_entity_poly.pdbx_seq_one_letter_code
_entity_poly.pdbx_strand_id
1 'polypeptide(L)'
;MQAHINQEASNTWLRKGNMYGEKEGFMVAIQDQVINTRYYSKHIIKDPNTITDKCRLCKQQIETIDHIITGTQSTPEDTTM
;
A
#
# COMPACT_ATOMS: atom_id res chain seq x y z
N MET A 1 12.62 23.55 -13.05
CA MET A 1 12.04 22.48 -13.87
C MET A 1 13.08 21.37 -13.98
N GLN A 2 12.90 20.23 -13.28
CA GLN A 2 13.85 19.11 -13.34
C GLN A 2 13.89 18.51 -14.76
N ALA A 3 15.02 18.66 -15.45
CA ALA A 3 15.23 18.30 -16.86
C ALA A 3 15.40 16.80 -17.14
N HIS A 4 15.30 15.93 -16.12
CA HIS A 4 15.62 14.49 -16.25
C HIS A 4 14.41 13.56 -16.14
N ILE A 5 13.20 14.09 -15.93
CA ILE A 5 12.01 13.25 -15.80
C ILE A 5 11.36 13.11 -17.18
N ASN A 6 11.53 11.93 -17.79
CA ASN A 6 10.79 11.57 -19.00
C ASN A 6 9.32 11.34 -18.63
N GLN A 7 8.52 12.39 -18.79
CA GLN A 7 7.11 12.40 -18.41
C GLN A 7 6.28 11.39 -19.21
N GLU A 8 6.64 11.11 -20.46
CA GLU A 8 5.96 10.10 -21.27
C GLU A 8 6.18 8.69 -20.70
N ALA A 9 7.41 8.34 -20.34
CA ALA A 9 7.71 7.06 -19.72
C ALA A 9 6.99 6.91 -18.36
N SER A 10 6.99 7.96 -17.53
CA SER A 10 6.31 7.96 -16.23
C SER A 10 4.79 7.84 -16.33
N ASN A 11 4.17 8.27 -17.44
CA ASN A 11 2.72 8.22 -17.66
C ASN A 11 2.29 7.08 -18.59
N THR A 12 3.22 6.27 -19.10
CA THR A 12 2.90 5.19 -20.05
C THR A 12 1.95 4.14 -19.45
N TRP A 13 1.99 3.97 -18.12
CA TRP A 13 1.09 3.08 -17.41
C TRP A 13 -0.39 3.49 -17.50
N LEU A 14 -0.70 4.79 -17.64
CA LEU A 14 -2.07 5.31 -17.81
C LEU A 14 -2.67 4.99 -19.19
N ARG A 15 -1.82 4.68 -20.18
CA ARG A 15 -2.22 4.51 -21.58
C ARG A 15 -2.16 3.07 -22.05
N LYS A 16 -1.27 2.26 -21.46
CA LYS A 16 -1.23 0.82 -21.70
C LYS A 16 -2.30 0.15 -20.83
N GLY A 17 -3.48 -0.09 -21.42
CA GLY A 17 -4.59 -0.85 -20.81
C GLY A 17 -4.28 -2.34 -20.52
N ASN A 18 -3.03 -2.65 -20.22
CA ASN A 18 -2.53 -3.97 -19.81
C ASN A 18 -2.69 -4.17 -18.29
N MET A 19 -3.19 -3.17 -17.56
CA MET A 19 -3.52 -3.27 -16.15
C MET A 19 -5.03 -3.28 -15.96
N TYR A 20 -5.53 -4.29 -15.24
CA TYR A 20 -6.92 -4.33 -14.82
C TYR A 20 -7.25 -3.08 -14.02
N GLY A 21 -8.43 -2.47 -14.22
CA GLY A 21 -8.80 -1.19 -13.60
C GLY A 21 -8.69 -1.19 -12.06
N GLU A 22 -8.80 -2.35 -11.43
CA GLU A 22 -8.51 -2.54 -10.00
C GLU A 22 -7.06 -2.16 -9.63
N LYS A 23 -6.07 -2.55 -10.43
CA LYS A 23 -4.64 -2.24 -10.19
C LYS A 23 -4.33 -0.76 -10.42
N GLU A 24 -5.00 -0.13 -11.37
CA GLU A 24 -4.89 1.31 -11.60
C GLU A 24 -5.45 2.10 -10.41
N GLY A 25 -6.61 1.69 -9.88
CA GLY A 25 -7.20 2.28 -8.68
C GLY A 25 -6.32 2.15 -7.44
N PHE A 26 -5.69 0.98 -7.24
CA PHE A 26 -4.70 0.81 -6.16
C PHE A 26 -3.50 1.72 -6.34
N MET A 27 -2.94 1.83 -7.56
CA MET A 27 -1.76 2.65 -7.80
C MET A 27 -2.02 4.14 -7.53
N VAL A 28 -3.21 4.64 -7.89
CA VAL A 28 -3.63 6.01 -7.57
C VAL A 28 -3.79 6.18 -6.05
N ALA A 29 -4.47 5.25 -5.36
CA ALA A 29 -4.65 5.32 -3.91
C ALA A 29 -3.33 5.25 -3.12
N ILE A 30 -2.33 4.54 -3.65
CA ILE A 30 -0.97 4.46 -3.10
C ILE A 30 -0.22 5.78 -3.30
N GLN A 31 -0.27 6.35 -4.51
CA GLN A 31 0.42 7.60 -4.84
C GLN A 31 -0.13 8.78 -4.05
N ASP A 32 -1.44 8.80 -3.80
CA ASP A 32 -2.09 9.83 -3.00
C ASP A 32 -1.94 9.58 -1.48
N GLN A 33 -1.18 8.56 -1.08
CA GLN A 33 -1.04 8.08 0.31
C GLN A 33 -2.39 7.88 1.04
N VAL A 34 -3.45 7.61 0.28
CA VAL A 34 -4.83 7.50 0.82
C VAL A 34 -5.02 6.20 1.59
N ILE A 35 -4.15 5.22 1.40
CA ILE A 35 -4.21 3.98 2.15
C ILE A 35 -3.88 4.25 3.61
N ASN A 36 -4.94 4.30 4.43
CA ASN A 36 -4.82 4.45 5.87
C ASN A 36 -4.24 3.18 6.50
N THR A 37 -2.91 3.13 6.54
CA THR A 37 -2.14 2.10 7.22
C THR A 37 -1.95 2.45 8.69
N ARG A 38 -1.89 1.46 9.58
CA ARG A 38 -1.66 1.69 11.01
C ARG A 38 -0.33 2.37 11.30
N TYR A 39 0.69 2.13 10.48
CA TYR A 39 1.94 2.91 10.57
C TYR A 39 1.68 4.40 10.30
N TYR A 40 0.95 4.72 9.23
CA TYR A 40 0.58 6.09 8.89
C TYR A 40 -0.28 6.73 9.98
N SER A 41 -1.31 6.03 10.48
CA SER A 41 -2.19 6.54 11.54
C SER A 41 -1.41 6.83 12.83
N LYS A 42 -0.46 5.96 13.21
CA LYS A 42 0.30 6.09 14.46
C LYS A 42 1.44 7.12 14.38
N HIS A 43 2.22 7.11 13.31
CA HIS A 43 3.45 7.91 13.23
C HIS A 43 3.25 9.24 12.51
N ILE A 44 2.34 9.31 11.54
CA ILE A 44 2.09 10.53 10.76
C ILE A 44 0.90 11.30 11.31
N ILE A 45 -0.29 10.67 11.37
CA ILE A 45 -1.50 11.29 11.93
C ILE A 45 -1.38 11.47 13.45
N LYS A 46 -0.62 10.58 14.12
CA LYS A 46 -0.49 10.50 15.58
C LYS A 46 -1.85 10.33 16.26
N ASP A 47 -2.71 9.51 15.65
CA ASP A 47 -4.02 9.21 16.20
C ASP A 47 -3.88 8.45 17.53
N PRO A 48 -4.39 9.00 18.65
CA PRO A 48 -4.29 8.37 19.97
C PRO A 48 -5.04 7.03 20.06
N ASN A 49 -5.97 6.75 19.15
CA ASN A 49 -6.69 5.49 19.11
C ASN A 49 -5.88 4.36 18.45
N THR A 50 -4.81 4.70 17.73
CA THR A 50 -3.97 3.71 17.06
C THR A 50 -2.90 3.18 18.01
N ILE A 51 -3.26 2.12 18.74
CA ILE A 51 -2.39 1.50 19.77
C ILE A 51 -1.16 0.81 19.14
N THR A 52 -1.31 0.23 17.95
CA THR A 52 -0.25 -0.57 17.30
C THR A 52 -0.09 -0.18 15.83
N ASP A 53 1.15 -0.20 15.37
CA ASP A 53 1.56 -0.09 13.98
C ASP A 53 1.70 -1.45 13.30
N LYS A 54 1.39 -2.55 13.99
CA LYS A 54 1.43 -3.89 13.41
C LYS A 54 0.29 -4.13 12.43
N CYS A 55 0.57 -4.87 11.38
CA CYS A 55 -0.36 -5.25 10.32
C CYS A 55 -1.65 -5.87 10.87
N ARG A 56 -2.79 -5.42 10.35
CA ARG A 56 -4.12 -5.92 10.69
C ARG A 56 -4.33 -7.37 10.28
N LEU A 57 -3.59 -7.85 9.26
CA LEU A 57 -3.66 -9.21 8.74
C LEU A 57 -2.70 -10.14 9.50
N CYS A 58 -1.38 -9.91 9.39
CA CYS A 58 -0.41 -10.82 10.00
C CYS A 58 -0.10 -10.55 11.47
N LYS A 59 -0.39 -9.35 11.99
CA LYS A 59 -0.08 -8.90 13.37
C LYS A 59 1.39 -9.06 13.79
N GLN A 60 2.31 -9.31 12.86
CA GLN A 60 3.73 -9.53 13.12
C GLN A 60 4.58 -8.36 12.64
N GLN A 61 4.42 -7.98 11.38
CA GLN A 61 5.18 -6.92 10.73
C GLN A 61 4.48 -5.58 10.85
N ILE A 62 5.23 -4.49 10.64
CA ILE A 62 4.67 -3.13 10.58
C ILE A 62 3.76 -3.01 9.36
N GLU A 63 2.60 -2.39 9.55
CA GLU A 63 1.64 -2.14 8.49
C GLU A 63 2.10 -0.95 7.63
N THR A 64 2.97 -1.20 6.66
CA THR A 64 3.31 -0.23 5.62
C THR A 64 2.48 -0.49 4.36
N ILE A 65 2.44 0.49 3.46
CA ILE A 65 1.77 0.35 2.16
C ILE A 65 2.39 -0.84 1.39
N ASP A 66 3.71 -0.92 1.35
CA ASP A 66 4.45 -2.03 0.72
C ASP A 66 4.05 -3.40 1.31
N HIS A 67 3.95 -3.49 2.64
CA HIS A 67 3.54 -4.73 3.31
C HIS A 67 2.10 -5.16 2.99
N ILE A 68 1.17 -4.22 2.80
CA ILE A 68 -0.20 -4.53 2.40
C ILE A 68 -0.26 -4.99 0.93
N ILE A 69 0.46 -4.32 0.04
CA ILE A 69 0.40 -4.58 -1.42
C ILE A 69 1.10 -5.89 -1.78
N THR A 70 2.27 -6.14 -1.19
CA THR A 70 3.05 -7.37 -1.45
C THR A 70 2.36 -8.63 -0.93
N GLY A 71 1.31 -8.45 -0.13
CA GLY A 71 0.61 -9.53 0.53
C GLY A 71 1.38 -9.98 1.77
N THR A 72 0.66 -10.22 2.85
CA THR A 72 1.29 -10.78 4.03
C THR A 72 1.54 -12.25 3.79
N GLN A 73 2.77 -12.74 4.01
CA GLN A 73 3.01 -14.18 4.16
C GLN A 73 2.30 -14.65 5.44
N SER A 74 1.03 -14.97 5.33
CA SER A 74 0.29 -15.65 6.38
C SER A 74 0.58 -17.14 6.26
N THR A 75 1.50 -17.65 7.07
CA THR A 75 1.59 -19.09 7.36
C THR A 75 1.99 -19.32 8.82
N PRO A 76 1.53 -20.41 9.48
CA PRO A 76 0.44 -21.32 9.12
C PRO A 76 -0.44 -21.71 10.33
N GLU A 77 -1.69 -21.26 10.42
CA GLU A 77 -2.68 -21.83 11.34
C GLU A 77 -4.10 -21.38 10.97
N ASP A 78 -4.61 -21.87 9.83
CA ASP A 78 -6.06 -22.01 9.59
C ASP A 78 -6.31 -23.05 8.48
N THR A 79 -5.64 -24.20 8.60
CA THR A 79 -6.11 -25.45 8.00
C THR A 79 -6.60 -26.34 9.14
N THR A 80 -7.77 -26.08 9.70
CA THR A 80 -8.69 -27.09 10.27
C THR A 80 -10.05 -26.43 10.50
N MET A 81 -10.97 -26.58 9.55
CA MET A 81 -12.28 -27.22 9.70
C MET A 81 -13.04 -27.18 8.38
#